data_AF-A0A2S9GRM1-F1
#
_entry.id   AF-A0A2S9GRM1-F1
#
_cell.length_a   1.000
_cell.length_b   1.000
_cell.length_c   1.000
_cell.angle_alpha   90.00
_cell.angle_beta   90.00
_cell.angle_gamma   90.00
#
_symmetry.space_group_name_H-M   'P 1'
#
loop_
_entity.id
_entity.type
_entity.pdbx_description
1 polymer ?
#
loop_
_entity_poly.entity_id
_entity_poly.type
_entity_poly.pdbx_seq_one_letter_code
_entity_poly.pdbx_strand_id
1 'polypeptide(L)' 'GLPPATYFSGGKLQWLLENVDGLRADAEKGDAIFGTTDSWVLWNLTGGHRGGVHATDVTNASRTMLMN' A
#
# COMPACT_ATOMS: atom_id res chain seq x y z
N GLY A 1 -2.85 -17.99 0.73
CA GLY A 1 -1.97 -18.99 0.09
C GLY A 1 -0.53 -18.52 -0.11
N LEU A 2 0.07 -17.80 0.84
CA LEU A 2 1.45 -17.31 0.73
C LEU A 2 2.21 -17.64 2.03
N PRO A 3 3.42 -18.22 1.97
CA PRO A 3 4.26 -18.39 3.15
C PRO A 3 4.82 -17.02 3.60
N PRO A 4 5.04 -16.79 4.89
CA PRO A 4 5.75 -15.59 5.36
C PRO A 4 7.13 -15.49 4.70
N ALA A 5 7.37 -14.39 3.99
CA ALA A 5 8.64 -14.12 3.31
C ALA A 5 8.87 -12.61 3.16
N THR A 6 10.13 -12.20 3.01
CA THR A 6 10.54 -10.79 2.82
C THR A 6 10.09 -10.18 1.48
N TYR A 7 9.59 -11.02 0.57
CA TYR A 7 9.15 -10.60 -0.76
C TYR A 7 7.83 -9.81 -0.73
N PHE A 8 6.86 -10.26 0.08
CA PHE A 8 5.50 -9.71 0.06
C PHE A 8 5.39 -8.35 0.75
N SER A 9 4.39 -7.56 0.35
CA SER A 9 4.27 -6.17 0.81
C SER A 9 3.86 -6.03 2.28
N GLY A 10 3.09 -6.97 2.84
CA GLY A 10 2.56 -6.86 4.21
C GLY A 10 3.64 -6.68 5.28
N GLY A 11 4.72 -7.47 5.24
CA GLY A 11 5.84 -7.31 6.18
C GLY A 11 6.58 -5.97 6.03
N LYS A 12 6.68 -5.46 4.81
CA LYS A 12 7.28 -4.15 4.53
C LYS A 12 6.40 -3.01 5.05
N LEU A 13 5.08 -3.12 4.87
CA LEU A 13 4.11 -2.16 5.39
C LEU A 13 4.14 -2.12 6.92
N GLN A 14 4.15 -3.27 7.59
CA GLN A 14 4.28 -3.32 9.05
C GLN A 14 5.56 -2.65 9.52
N TRP A 15 6.70 -2.95 8.87
CA TRP A 15 7.98 -2.34 9.21
C TRP A 15 7.91 -0.81 9.10
N LEU A 16 7.33 -0.27 8.02
CA LEU A 16 7.16 1.17 7.86
C LEU A 16 6.32 1.79 8.99
N LEU A 17 5.20 1.17 9.35
CA LEU A 17 4.31 1.65 10.42
C LEU A 17 4.93 1.58 11.83
N GLU A 18 5.99 0.80 12.01
CA GLU A 18 6.72 0.68 13.29
C GLU A 18 7.96 1.56 13.35
N ASN A 19 8.55 1.89 12.21
CA ASN A 19 9.89 2.50 12.14
C ASN A 19 9.89 3.92 11.55
N VAL A 20 8.80 4.37 10.91
CA VAL A 20 8.69 5.75 10.42
C VAL A 20 7.84 6.56 11.39
N ASP A 21 8.49 7.53 12.05
CA ASP A 21 7.85 8.43 13.00
C ASP A 21 6.65 9.14 12.37
N GLY A 22 5.50 9.13 13.07
CA GLY A 22 4.26 9.77 12.62
C GLY A 22 3.43 8.97 11.60
N LEU A 23 4.04 8.07 10.82
CA LEU A 23 3.35 7.38 9.72
C LEU A 23 2.13 6.58 10.18
N ARG A 24 2.21 5.90 11.34
CA ARG A 24 1.08 5.16 11.89
C ARG A 24 -0.10 6.06 12.22
N ALA A 25 0.17 7.22 12.82
CA ALA A 25 -0.87 8.17 13.19
C ALA A 25 -1.54 8.77 11.94
N ASP A 26 -0.77 9.05 10.88
CA ASP A 26 -1.30 9.55 9.62
C ASP A 26 -2.11 8.47 8.89
N ALA A 27 -1.68 7.21 8.90
CA ALA A 27 -2.44 6.09 8.36
C ALA A 27 -3.77 5.88 9.10
N GLU A 28 -3.78 5.98 10.43
CA GLU A 28 -4.99 5.85 11.25
C GLU A 28 -5.97 7.02 11.04
N LYS A 29 -5.49 8.21 10.68
CA LYS A 29 -6.32 9.37 10.29
C LYS A 29 -6.84 9.29 8.85
N GLY A 30 -6.26 8.42 8.03
CA GLY A 30 -6.54 8.35 6.59
C GLY A 30 -5.76 9.38 5.75
N ASP A 31 -4.74 10.02 6.33
CA ASP A 31 -3.86 10.98 5.64
C ASP A 31 -2.75 10.25 4.84
N ALA A 32 -2.60 8.94 5.01
CA ALA A 32 -1.68 8.09 4.25
C ALA A 32 -2.40 6.93 3.55
N ILE A 33 -1.98 6.61 2.33
CA ILE A 33 -2.47 5.47 1.55
C ILE A 33 -1.31 4.54 1.17
N PHE A 34 -1.59 3.23 1.18
CA PHE A 34 -0.66 2.20 0.71
C PHE A 34 -1.02 1.76 -0.72
N GLY A 35 -0.01 1.48 -1.54
CA GLY A 35 -0.21 0.89 -2.86
C GLY A 35 1.05 0.18 -3.36
N THR A 36 0.85 -0.87 -4.16
CA THR A 36 1.90 -1.43 -5.01
C THR A 36 2.24 -0.44 -6.15
N THR A 37 3.29 -0.71 -6.92
CA THR A 37 3.78 0.24 -7.94
C THR A 37 2.71 0.57 -8.99
N ASP A 38 1.84 -0.39 -9.34
CA ASP A 38 0.69 -0.18 -10.23
C ASP A 38 -0.29 0.85 -9.65
N SER A 39 -0.67 0.73 -8.37
CA SER A 39 -1.50 1.71 -7.68
C SER A 39 -0.85 3.09 -7.63
N TRP A 40 0.45 3.16 -7.36
CA TRP A 40 1.19 4.42 -7.31
C TRP A 40 1.19 5.15 -8.67
N VAL A 41 1.50 4.42 -9.74
CA VAL A 41 1.49 4.98 -11.10
C VAL A 41 0.08 5.39 -11.50
N LEU A 42 -0.93 4.55 -11.25
CA LEU A 42 -2.32 4.87 -11.54
C LEU A 42 -2.77 6.14 -10.81
N TRP A 43 -2.49 6.25 -9.52
CA TRP A 43 -2.85 7.42 -8.70
C TRP A 43 -2.25 8.71 -9.27
N ASN A 44 -0.96 8.69 -9.63
CA ASN A 44 -0.29 9.86 -10.21
C ASN A 44 -0.87 10.25 -11.57
N LEU A 45 -1.09 9.26 -12.46
CA LEU A 45 -1.60 9.51 -13.81
C LEU A 45 -3.06 10.00 -13.83
N THR A 46 -3.83 9.71 -12.78
CA THR A 46 -5.25 10.07 -12.69
C THR A 46 -5.52 11.34 -11.88
N GLY A 47 -4.48 12.08 -11.47
CA GLY A 47 -4.63 13.40 -10.85
C GLY A 47 -3.96 13.54 -9.49
N GLY A 48 -3.44 12.46 -8.92
CA GLY A 48 -2.71 12.45 -7.66
C GLY A 48 -3.51 13.08 -6.51
N HIS A 49 -2.90 14.05 -5.83
CA HIS A 49 -3.54 14.77 -4.73
C HIS A 49 -4.79 15.58 -5.15
N ARG A 50 -5.07 15.70 -6.45
CA ARG A 50 -6.24 16.41 -7.01
C ARG A 50 -7.43 15.49 -7.31
N GLY A 51 -7.43 14.26 -6.76
CA GLY A 51 -8.49 13.27 -6.99
C GLY A 51 -8.06 12.05 -7.80
N GLY A 52 -6.78 11.67 -7.69
CA GLY A 52 -6.25 10.44 -8.29
C GLY A 52 -6.99 9.20 -7.80
N VAL A 53 -7.22 8.27 -8.72
CA VAL A 53 -7.86 6.99 -8.46
C VAL A 53 -6.89 6.08 -7.71
N HIS A 54 -7.28 5.66 -6.51
CA HIS A 54 -6.54 4.68 -5.72
C HIS A 54 -7.14 3.29 -5.92
N ALA A 55 -6.50 2.49 -6.78
CA ALA A 55 -6.93 1.12 -7.09
C ALA A 55 -5.75 0.21 -7.41
N THR A 56 -5.97 -1.10 -7.31
CA THR A 56 -5.06 -2.19 -7.71
C THR A 56 -5.89 -3.27 -8.38
N ASP A 57 -5.29 -4.05 -9.28
CA ASP A 57 -5.93 -5.27 -9.77
C ASP A 57 -5.71 -6.45 -8.82
N VAL A 58 -6.45 -7.54 -9.03
CA VAL A 58 -6.41 -8.74 -8.17
C VAL A 58 -5.07 -9.47 -8.21
N THR A 59 -4.33 -9.38 -9.33
CA THR A 59 -3.04 -10.06 -9.45
C THR A 59 -1.97 -9.37 -8.59
N ASN A 60 -1.89 -8.03 -8.60
CA ASN A 60 -1.01 -7.28 -7.70
C ASN A 60 -1.45 -7.39 -6.24
N ALA A 61 -2.76 -7.27 -5.97
CA ALA A 61 -3.30 -7.43 -4.62
C ALA A 61 -2.96 -8.80 -4.00
N SER A 62 -2.96 -9.88 -4.80
CA SER A 62 -2.56 -11.21 -4.35
C SER A 62 -1.12 -11.28 -3.80
N ARG A 63 -0.24 -10.34 -4.17
CA ARG A 63 1.18 -10.29 -3.73
C ARG A 63 1.39 -9.49 -2.45
N THR A 64 0.33 -9.00 -1.83
CA THR A 64 0.42 -8.18 -0.61
C THR A 64 0.44 -9.01 0.68
N MET A 65 -0.03 -10.26 0.65
CA MET A 65 -0.47 -11.04 1.83
C MET A 65 -1.72 -10.50 2.54
N LEU A 66 -2.41 -9.51 1.97
CA LEU A 66 -3.59 -8.86 2.57
C LEU A 66 -4.90 -9.18 1.83
N MET A 67 -4.83 -9.95 0.74
CA MET A 67 -5.98 -10.44 -0.04
C MET A 67 -6.22 -11.92 0.25
N ASN A 68 -7.49 -12.32 0.43
CA ASN A 68 -7.91 -13.71 0.68
C ASN A 68 -7.93 -14.53 -0.61
#